data_AF-A0A398BFX9-F1
#
_entry.id   AF-A0A398BFX9-F1
#
_cell.length_a   1.000
_cell.length_b   1.000
_cell.length_c   1.000
_cell.angle_alpha   90.00
_cell.angle_beta   90.00
_cell.angle_gamma   90.00
#
_symmetry.space_group_name_H-M   'P 1'
#
loop_
_entity.id
_entity.type
_entity.pdbx_description
1 polymer ?
#
loop_
_entity_poly.entity_id
_entity_poly.type
_entity_poly.pdbx_seq_one_letter_code
_entity_poly.pdbx_strand_id
1 'polypeptide(L)'
;MRKAHNRIDLPAKEIAEKYNSGMTAEAIGKHYDVAKKTILTRLKEEGITRRQQPSYNVDSEWLRIEYVDKKRSTRDIAEEVGCSSKHIAKQLHKHAIPIRKHCGAPEFTKQERVNKWAKPLDEHPLWKGGVTSLNEHLRTATFEWRMECLQSTRFTCVVTGMRHKNLDVHHTKAFNEIRDESIAELGLLKHKKVSDYTVEEIASLFELIKQKHENIKGYPIGRSLHKEFHKQYGVHATESDFEEFIRNYNEKEAVV
;
A
#
# COMPACT_ATOMS: atom_id res chain seq x y z
N MET A 1 -7.30 52.94 49.30
CA MET A 1 -7.26 51.56 49.82
C MET A 1 -8.34 50.73 49.13
N ARG A 2 -8.00 49.60 48.49
CA ARG A 2 -9.04 48.69 47.94
C ARG A 2 -9.84 48.13 49.11
N LYS A 3 -11.18 48.31 49.11
CA LYS A 3 -12.07 47.66 50.09
C LYS A 3 -11.83 46.15 50.03
N ALA A 4 -11.65 45.51 51.19
CA ALA A 4 -11.68 44.06 51.28
C ALA A 4 -13.07 43.59 50.83
N HIS A 5 -13.14 42.86 49.72
CA HIS A 5 -14.37 42.20 49.32
C HIS A 5 -14.71 41.13 50.37
N ASN A 6 -16.01 40.99 50.68
CA ASN A 6 -16.52 39.95 51.58
C ASN A 6 -15.95 38.59 51.16
N ARG A 7 -15.21 37.95 52.07
CA ARG A 7 -14.64 36.62 51.87
C ARG A 7 -15.79 35.62 51.85
N ILE A 8 -16.01 34.97 50.71
CA ILE A 8 -17.03 33.92 50.56
C ILE A 8 -16.68 32.79 51.53
N ASP A 9 -17.62 32.39 52.39
CA ASP A 9 -17.42 31.23 53.25
C ASP A 9 -17.51 29.96 52.40
N LEU A 10 -16.47 29.13 52.44
CA LEU A 10 -16.39 27.88 51.65
C LEU A 10 -15.80 26.79 52.53
N PRO A 11 -16.36 25.57 52.50
CA PRO A 11 -15.92 24.46 53.33
C PRO A 11 -14.54 23.96 52.90
N ALA A 12 -13.48 24.40 53.60
CA ALA A 12 -12.10 24.13 53.22
C ALA A 12 -11.74 22.63 53.29
N LYS A 13 -12.27 21.91 54.29
CA LYS A 13 -12.10 20.46 54.44
C LYS A 13 -12.73 19.66 53.29
N GLU A 14 -13.95 20.01 52.89
CA GLU A 14 -14.63 19.35 51.78
C GLU A 14 -13.92 19.63 50.43
N ILE A 15 -13.39 20.85 50.26
CA ILE A 15 -12.56 21.21 49.10
C ILE A 15 -11.29 20.35 49.04
N ALA A 16 -10.63 20.13 50.19
CA ALA A 16 -9.44 19.29 50.30
C ALA A 16 -9.74 17.83 49.94
N GLU A 17 -10.83 17.26 50.47
CA GLU A 17 -11.28 15.89 50.17
C GLU A 17 -11.57 15.71 48.67
N LYS A 18 -12.35 16.62 48.07
CA LYS A 18 -12.65 16.60 46.62
C LYS A 18 -11.38 16.74 45.77
N TYR A 19 -10.40 17.51 46.21
CA TYR A 19 -9.14 17.67 45.48
C TYR A 19 -8.26 16.41 45.53
N ASN A 20 -8.19 15.78 46.70
CA ASN A 20 -7.43 14.55 46.94
C ASN A 20 -8.04 13.33 46.24
N SER A 21 -9.36 13.30 46.05
CA SER A 21 -10.03 12.26 45.23
C SER A 21 -9.79 12.41 43.71
N GLY A 22 -9.04 13.42 43.29
CA GLY A 22 -8.60 13.60 41.91
C GLY A 22 -9.31 14.73 41.15
N MET A 23 -10.38 15.31 41.72
CA MET A 23 -11.12 16.41 41.08
C MET A 23 -10.23 17.65 40.90
N THR A 24 -10.30 18.29 39.74
CA THR A 24 -9.47 19.47 39.45
C THR A 24 -9.97 20.69 40.22
N ALA A 25 -9.08 21.60 40.57
CA ALA A 25 -9.46 22.87 41.22
C ALA A 25 -10.44 23.71 40.36
N GLU A 26 -10.42 23.51 39.03
CA GLU A 26 -11.38 24.12 38.09
C GLU A 26 -12.79 23.53 38.26
N ALA A 27 -12.90 22.20 38.32
CA ALA A 27 -14.18 21.52 38.50
C ALA A 27 -14.78 21.80 39.88
N ILE A 28 -13.95 21.84 40.92
CA ILE A 28 -14.37 22.25 42.27
C ILE A 28 -14.84 23.71 42.26
N GLY A 29 -14.14 24.59 41.54
CA GLY A 29 -14.55 25.99 41.41
C GLY A 29 -15.94 26.13 40.79
N LYS A 30 -16.20 25.41 39.69
CA LYS A 30 -17.53 25.36 39.06
C LYS A 30 -18.62 24.84 40.00
N HIS A 31 -18.32 23.84 40.82
CA HIS A 31 -19.28 23.27 41.76
C HIS A 31 -19.74 24.29 42.84
N TYR A 32 -18.85 25.19 43.24
CA TYR A 32 -19.15 26.25 44.23
C TYR A 32 -19.39 27.62 43.60
N ASP A 33 -19.50 27.71 42.27
CA ASP A 33 -19.60 28.97 41.51
C ASP A 33 -18.52 30.01 41.87
N VAL A 34 -17.28 29.54 42.05
CA VAL A 34 -16.11 30.37 42.34
C VAL A 34 -14.99 30.13 41.35
N ALA A 35 -14.18 31.16 41.11
CA ALA A 35 -12.99 31.03 40.29
C ALA A 35 -12.02 30.00 40.90
N LYS A 36 -11.33 29.23 40.04
CA LYS A 36 -10.30 28.24 40.45
C LYS A 36 -9.27 28.82 41.42
N LYS A 37 -8.96 30.13 41.28
CA LYS A 37 -8.00 30.83 42.12
C LYS A 37 -8.44 30.82 43.59
N THR A 38 -9.73 30.95 43.86
CA THR A 38 -10.31 30.88 45.21
C THR A 38 -10.09 29.50 45.83
N ILE A 39 -10.37 28.44 45.07
CA ILE A 39 -10.11 27.05 45.50
C ILE A 39 -8.62 26.81 45.78
N LEU A 40 -7.72 27.29 44.91
CA LEU A 40 -6.28 27.15 45.10
C LEU A 40 -5.77 27.93 46.34
N THR A 41 -6.39 29.05 46.68
CA THR A 41 -6.09 29.77 47.93
C THR A 41 -6.52 28.95 49.14
N ARG A 42 -7.71 28.35 49.11
CA ARG A 42 -8.22 27.50 50.21
C ARG A 42 -7.36 26.25 50.42
N LEU A 43 -6.98 25.58 49.33
CA LEU A 43 -6.06 24.45 49.40
C LEU A 43 -4.72 24.85 50.02
N LYS A 44 -4.20 26.06 49.72
CA LYS A 44 -2.97 26.57 50.31
C LYS A 44 -3.11 26.86 51.81
N GLU A 45 -4.23 27.42 52.24
CA GLU A 45 -4.52 27.68 53.66
C GLU A 45 -4.60 26.38 54.48
N GLU A 46 -5.11 25.30 53.88
CA GLU A 46 -5.11 23.93 54.44
C GLU A 46 -3.74 23.21 54.30
N GLY A 47 -2.70 23.89 53.82
CA GLY A 47 -1.35 23.32 53.64
C GLY A 47 -1.22 22.34 52.47
N ILE A 48 -2.24 22.20 51.62
CA ILE A 48 -2.22 21.30 50.45
C ILE A 48 -1.48 21.98 49.31
N THR A 49 -0.39 21.33 48.88
CA THR A 49 0.39 21.78 47.74
C THR A 49 -0.31 21.45 46.41
N ARG A 50 -0.03 22.24 45.38
CA ARG A 50 -0.61 22.02 44.06
C ARG A 50 -0.02 20.75 43.45
N ARG A 51 -0.88 19.89 42.90
CA ARG A 51 -0.47 18.76 42.05
C ARG A 51 0.44 19.27 40.93
N GLN A 52 1.67 18.75 40.89
CA GLN A 52 2.62 19.05 39.83
C GLN A 52 2.24 18.26 38.58
N GLN A 53 2.44 18.87 37.41
CA GLN A 53 2.33 18.14 36.16
C GLN A 53 3.59 17.28 35.99
N PRO A 54 3.47 16.05 35.45
CA PRO A 54 4.64 15.26 35.08
C PRO A 54 5.53 16.04 34.11
N SER A 55 6.83 16.07 34.39
CA SER A 55 7.82 16.63 33.49
C SER A 55 8.48 15.50 32.72
N TYR A 56 8.34 15.52 31.39
CA TYR A 56 9.08 14.64 30.51
C TYR A 56 10.29 15.43 30.00
N ASN A 57 11.49 15.04 30.43
CA ASN A 57 12.72 15.62 29.91
C ASN A 57 13.10 14.86 28.64
N VAL A 58 12.75 15.42 27.49
CA VAL A 58 13.13 14.86 26.19
C VAL A 58 14.35 15.62 25.71
N ASP A 59 15.46 14.91 25.53
CA ASP A 59 16.68 15.49 24.97
C ASP A 59 16.43 16.03 23.56
N SER A 60 16.94 17.23 23.29
CA SER A 60 16.66 17.93 22.03
C SER A 60 17.36 17.31 20.84
N GLU A 61 18.57 16.77 21.04
CA GLU A 61 19.35 16.15 19.97
C GLU A 61 18.73 14.82 19.58
N TRP A 62 18.40 14.00 20.58
CA TRP A 62 17.65 12.77 20.37
C TRP A 62 16.32 13.02 19.66
N LEU A 63 15.55 14.02 20.09
CA LEU A 63 14.27 14.35 19.47
C LEU A 63 14.44 14.77 18.00
N ARG A 64 15.53 15.48 17.68
CA ARG A 64 15.85 15.85 16.30
C ARG A 64 16.16 14.63 15.46
N ILE A 65 17.01 13.73 15.93
CA ILE A 65 17.38 12.49 15.22
C ILE A 65 16.15 11.62 14.99
N GLU A 66 15.33 11.38 16.02
CA GLU A 66 14.15 10.53 15.90
C GLU A 66 13.07 11.14 15.00
N TYR A 67 12.79 12.44 15.17
CA TYR A 67 11.77 13.10 14.39
C TYR A 67 12.24 13.35 12.97
N VAL A 68 13.36 14.05 12.76
CA VAL A 68 13.83 14.53 11.46
C VAL A 68 14.47 13.41 10.66
N ASP A 69 15.53 12.79 11.19
CA ASP A 69 16.37 11.87 10.43
C ASP A 69 15.71 10.50 10.27
N LYS A 70 15.20 9.93 11.37
CA LYS A 70 14.47 8.66 11.37
C LYS A 70 13.01 8.78 10.94
N LYS A 71 12.54 10.00 10.66
CA LYS A 71 11.20 10.26 10.08
C LYS A 71 10.04 9.68 10.91
N ARG A 72 10.20 9.53 12.22
CA ARG A 72 9.14 8.99 13.10
C ARG A 72 8.01 9.99 13.30
N SER A 73 6.82 9.48 13.63
CA SER A 73 5.68 10.34 13.96
C SER A 73 5.77 10.83 15.40
N THR A 74 5.12 11.97 15.72
CA THR A 74 5.02 12.43 17.11
C THR A 74 4.23 11.47 17.99
N ARG A 75 3.42 10.57 17.40
CA ARG A 75 2.71 9.52 18.12
C ARG A 75 3.67 8.38 18.50
N ASP A 76 4.48 7.92 17.55
CA ASP A 76 5.44 6.82 17.76
C ASP A 76 6.49 7.22 18.82
N ILE A 77 6.98 8.46 18.75
CA ILE A 77 7.94 9.00 19.73
C ILE A 77 7.26 9.14 21.11
N ALA A 78 6.01 9.57 21.14
CA ALA A 78 5.29 9.75 22.39
C ALA A 78 5.01 8.43 23.11
N GLU A 79 4.71 7.37 22.36
CA GLU A 79 4.52 6.02 22.89
C GLU A 79 5.79 5.49 23.54
N GLU A 80 6.95 5.67 22.91
CA GLU A 80 8.24 5.26 23.47
C GLU A 80 8.62 6.07 24.73
N VAL A 81 8.37 7.38 24.72
CA VAL A 81 8.66 8.26 25.86
C VAL A 81 7.61 8.09 26.98
N GLY A 82 6.48 7.43 26.71
CA GLY A 82 5.37 7.29 27.66
C GLY A 82 4.63 8.61 27.91
N CYS A 83 4.60 9.51 26.92
CA CYS A 83 3.95 10.81 27.03
C CYS A 83 2.86 10.99 25.95
N SER A 84 2.20 12.15 25.92
CA SER A 84 1.23 12.46 24.86
C SER A 84 1.92 13.02 23.61
N SER A 85 1.39 12.74 22.42
CA SER A 85 1.90 13.31 21.16
C SER A 85 1.90 14.86 21.15
N LYS A 86 0.95 15.48 21.86
CA LYS A 86 0.92 16.93 22.10
C LYS A 86 2.13 17.41 22.89
N HIS A 87 2.61 16.61 23.84
CA HIS A 87 3.80 16.94 24.62
C HIS A 87 5.04 16.94 23.72
N ILE A 88 5.21 15.94 22.86
CA ILE A 88 6.30 15.90 21.87
C ILE A 88 6.23 17.11 20.92
N ALA A 89 5.04 17.46 20.41
CA ALA A 89 4.88 18.67 19.59
C ALA A 89 5.29 19.96 20.33
N LYS A 90 4.99 20.05 21.63
CA LYS A 90 5.45 21.16 22.48
C LYS A 90 6.97 21.18 22.64
N GLN A 91 7.61 20.02 22.82
CA GLN A 91 9.07 19.91 22.90
C GLN A 91 9.73 20.28 21.57
N LEU A 92 9.18 19.86 20.42
CA LEU A 92 9.65 20.28 19.09
C LEU A 92 9.64 21.81 18.96
N HIS A 93 8.54 22.47 19.35
CA HIS A 93 8.47 23.93 19.39
C HIS A 93 9.49 24.55 20.36
N LYS A 94 9.61 24.00 21.57
CA LYS A 94 10.54 24.49 22.61
C LYS A 94 11.99 24.46 22.13
N HIS A 95 12.37 23.43 21.37
CA HIS A 95 13.71 23.23 20.83
C HIS A 95 13.88 23.78 19.40
N ALA A 96 12.92 24.56 18.92
CA ALA A 96 12.93 25.17 17.58
C ALA A 96 13.09 24.16 16.42
N ILE A 97 12.61 22.92 16.60
CA ILE A 97 12.58 21.89 15.55
C ILE A 97 11.32 22.11 14.69
N PRO A 98 11.44 22.31 13.37
CA PRO A 98 10.30 22.59 12.51
C PRO A 98 9.27 21.47 12.50
N ILE A 99 8.02 21.78 12.81
CA ILE A 99 6.92 20.82 12.79
C ILE A 99 6.39 20.64 11.37
N ARG A 100 6.16 19.38 10.99
CA ARG A 100 5.54 18.99 9.72
C ARG A 100 4.13 19.56 9.60
N LYS A 101 3.89 20.37 8.57
CA LYS A 101 2.62 21.07 8.33
C LYS A 101 1.56 20.20 7.64
N HIS A 102 1.98 19.20 6.86
CA HIS A 102 1.08 18.43 6.00
C HIS A 102 1.09 16.94 6.33
N CYS A 103 -0.04 16.27 6.08
CA CYS A 103 -0.22 14.82 6.25
C CYS A 103 0.74 13.95 5.41
N GLY A 104 1.40 14.53 4.40
CA GLY A 104 2.36 13.85 3.53
C GLY A 104 3.85 14.04 3.89
N ALA A 105 4.16 14.87 4.90
CA ALA A 105 5.52 15.00 5.39
C ALA A 105 5.77 13.99 6.53
N PRO A 106 6.96 13.36 6.60
CA PRO A 106 8.14 13.58 5.76
C PRO A 106 8.04 12.85 4.42
N GLU A 107 8.77 13.33 3.42
CA GLU A 107 8.88 12.62 2.15
C GLU A 107 9.71 11.34 2.32
N PHE A 108 9.19 10.24 1.78
CA PHE A 108 9.85 8.94 1.77
C PHE A 108 10.18 8.56 0.33
N THR A 109 11.42 8.12 0.12
CA THR A 109 11.85 7.45 -1.11
C THR A 109 11.09 6.13 -1.29
N LYS A 110 11.05 5.61 -2.52
CA LYS A 110 10.41 4.32 -2.80
C LYS A 110 10.93 3.21 -1.87
N GLN A 111 12.24 3.15 -1.64
CA GLN A 111 12.85 2.14 -0.79
C GLN A 111 12.46 2.29 0.68
N GLU A 112 12.44 3.51 1.22
CA GLU A 112 12.00 3.73 2.61
C GLU A 112 10.53 3.35 2.82
N ARG A 113 9.67 3.58 1.81
CA ARG A 113 8.27 3.14 1.87
C ARG A 113 8.15 1.62 1.93
N VAL A 114 8.94 0.92 1.11
CA VAL A 114 9.01 -0.54 1.13
C VAL A 114 9.46 -1.01 2.51
N ASN A 115 10.58 -0.49 3.02
CA ASN A 115 11.11 -0.91 4.33
C ASN A 115 10.12 -0.64 5.49
N LYS A 116 9.33 0.44 5.40
CA LYS A 116 8.42 0.83 6.49
C LYS A 116 7.06 0.14 6.44
N TRP A 117 6.52 -0.11 5.25
CA TRP A 117 5.13 -0.55 5.10
C TRP A 117 4.93 -1.78 4.22
N ALA A 118 5.88 -2.14 3.37
CA ALA A 118 5.78 -3.40 2.65
C ALA A 118 5.96 -4.52 3.67
N LYS A 119 4.98 -5.41 3.72
CA LYS A 119 5.13 -6.69 4.39
C LYS A 119 5.53 -7.71 3.32
N PRO A 120 6.58 -8.52 3.53
CA PRO A 120 6.88 -9.63 2.65
C PRO A 120 5.68 -10.59 2.60
N LEU A 121 5.65 -11.39 1.54
CA LEU A 121 4.50 -12.20 1.11
C LEU A 121 3.74 -12.84 2.29
N ASP A 122 4.41 -13.69 3.06
CA ASP A 122 3.88 -14.46 4.18
C ASP A 122 3.48 -13.64 5.41
N GLU A 123 4.07 -12.48 5.61
CA GLU A 123 3.68 -11.55 6.68
C GLU A 123 2.47 -10.68 6.31
N HIS A 124 2.11 -10.62 5.03
CA HIS A 124 1.00 -9.80 4.57
C HIS A 124 -0.35 -10.51 4.83
N PRO A 125 -1.30 -9.93 5.60
CA PRO A 125 -2.53 -10.60 6.01
C PRO A 125 -3.48 -10.96 4.85
N LEU A 126 -3.32 -10.29 3.71
CA LEU A 126 -4.07 -10.62 2.47
C LEU A 126 -3.40 -11.68 1.60
N TRP A 127 -2.16 -12.09 1.90
CA TRP A 127 -1.49 -13.11 1.11
C TRP A 127 -2.07 -14.49 1.43
N LYS A 128 -2.39 -15.24 0.38
CA LYS A 128 -3.09 -16.54 0.48
C LYS A 128 -2.17 -17.74 0.20
N GLY A 129 -0.86 -17.60 0.38
CA GLY A 129 0.10 -18.69 0.10
C GLY A 129 0.31 -18.95 -1.39
N GLY A 130 0.41 -17.89 -2.20
CA GLY A 130 0.75 -18.03 -3.63
C GLY A 130 -0.32 -18.72 -4.49
N VAL A 131 -1.61 -18.43 -4.25
CA VAL A 131 -2.75 -19.00 -5.02
C VAL A 131 -2.79 -18.64 -6.51
N THR A 132 -1.85 -17.85 -7.01
CA THR A 132 -1.74 -17.50 -8.42
C THR A 132 -1.65 -18.76 -9.26
N SER A 133 -2.46 -18.83 -10.31
CA SER A 133 -2.42 -19.93 -11.28
C SER A 133 -1.07 -19.95 -11.98
N LEU A 134 -0.46 -21.14 -12.08
CA LEU A 134 0.79 -21.33 -12.84
C LEU A 134 0.64 -20.79 -14.26
N ASN A 135 -0.49 -21.06 -14.91
CA ASN A 135 -0.75 -20.62 -16.28
C ASN A 135 -0.77 -19.10 -16.39
N GLU A 136 -1.41 -18.40 -15.46
CA GLU A 136 -1.48 -16.94 -15.48
C GLU A 136 -0.12 -16.31 -15.23
N HIS A 137 0.64 -16.89 -14.29
CA HIS A 137 1.98 -16.42 -13.96
C HIS A 137 2.94 -16.60 -15.14
N LEU A 138 3.03 -17.79 -15.73
CA LEU A 138 3.94 -18.07 -16.85
C LEU A 138 3.57 -17.29 -18.12
N ARG A 139 2.30 -16.89 -18.32
CA ARG A 139 1.93 -15.99 -19.44
C ARG A 139 2.59 -14.62 -19.37
N THR A 140 3.10 -14.21 -18.21
CA THR A 140 3.84 -12.94 -18.11
C THR A 140 5.20 -13.01 -18.80
N ALA A 141 5.79 -14.21 -18.96
CA ALA A 141 7.03 -14.43 -19.69
C ALA A 141 6.95 -13.95 -21.15
N THR A 142 5.76 -13.99 -21.76
CA THR A 142 5.57 -13.64 -23.17
C THR A 142 5.42 -12.13 -23.40
N PHE A 143 5.64 -11.30 -22.38
CA PHE A 143 5.47 -9.85 -22.50
C PHE A 143 6.37 -9.23 -23.57
N GLU A 144 7.66 -9.54 -23.55
CA GLU A 144 8.64 -8.99 -24.52
C GLU A 144 8.26 -9.36 -25.96
N TRP A 145 8.08 -10.66 -26.23
CA TRP A 145 7.62 -11.18 -27.52
C TRP A 145 6.31 -10.53 -28.00
N ARG A 146 5.31 -10.37 -27.11
CA ARG A 146 4.05 -9.69 -27.47
C ARG A 146 4.28 -8.24 -27.88
N MET A 147 5.15 -7.54 -27.14
CA MET A 147 5.46 -6.15 -27.44
C MET A 147 6.19 -6.00 -28.78
N GLU A 148 7.11 -6.89 -29.09
CA GLU A 148 7.81 -6.92 -30.39
C GLU A 148 6.82 -7.15 -31.54
N CYS A 149 5.92 -8.13 -31.40
CA CYS A 149 4.85 -8.38 -32.37
C CYS A 149 4.00 -7.12 -32.61
N LEU A 150 3.53 -6.47 -31.54
CA LEU A 150 2.71 -5.26 -31.63
C LEU A 150 3.47 -4.08 -32.24
N GLN A 151 4.75 -3.90 -31.89
CA GLN A 151 5.58 -2.81 -32.41
C GLN A 151 5.88 -3.00 -33.90
N SER A 152 6.15 -4.23 -34.34
CA SER A 152 6.43 -4.56 -35.75
C SER A 152 5.27 -4.19 -36.67
N THR A 153 4.02 -4.32 -36.20
CA THR A 153 2.82 -3.91 -36.96
C THR A 153 2.39 -2.46 -36.69
N ARG A 154 3.18 -1.66 -35.96
CA ARG A 154 2.82 -0.29 -35.53
C ARG A 154 1.47 -0.24 -34.81
N PHE A 155 1.19 -1.28 -34.01
CA PHE A 155 -0.05 -1.47 -33.25
C PHE A 155 -1.30 -1.50 -34.14
N THR A 156 -1.22 -2.16 -35.30
CA THR A 156 -2.38 -2.45 -36.14
C THR A 156 -2.77 -3.92 -36.05
N CYS A 157 -4.06 -4.19 -36.29
CA CYS A 157 -4.58 -5.54 -36.43
C CYS A 157 -4.20 -6.07 -37.81
N VAL A 158 -3.59 -7.25 -37.88
CA VAL A 158 -3.15 -7.88 -39.14
C VAL A 158 -4.32 -8.22 -40.07
N VAL A 159 -5.50 -8.47 -39.52
CA VAL A 159 -6.71 -8.79 -40.30
C VAL A 159 -7.31 -7.54 -40.93
N THR A 160 -7.48 -6.47 -40.15
CA THR A 160 -8.19 -5.25 -40.63
C THR A 160 -7.25 -4.16 -41.16
N GLY A 161 -5.94 -4.26 -40.93
CA GLY A 161 -4.96 -3.19 -41.18
C GLY A 161 -5.09 -1.93 -40.29
N MET A 162 -6.22 -1.77 -39.58
CA MET A 162 -6.50 -0.63 -38.72
C MET A 162 -5.88 -0.72 -37.31
N ARG A 163 -5.67 0.43 -36.68
CA ARG A 163 -5.31 0.53 -35.26
C ARG A 163 -6.50 0.16 -34.37
N HIS A 164 -6.22 -0.53 -33.27
CA HIS A 164 -7.22 -0.91 -32.28
C HIS A 164 -6.76 -0.55 -30.86
N LYS A 165 -7.72 -0.21 -29.99
CA LYS A 165 -7.44 0.02 -28.56
C LYS A 165 -7.17 -1.28 -27.79
N ASN A 166 -7.76 -2.39 -28.25
CA ASN A 166 -7.69 -3.70 -27.60
C ASN A 166 -7.13 -4.73 -28.58
N LEU A 167 -5.80 -4.75 -28.72
CA LEU A 167 -5.08 -5.76 -29.48
C LEU A 167 -4.64 -6.89 -28.55
N ASP A 168 -4.84 -8.11 -29.01
CA ASP A 168 -4.21 -9.30 -28.45
C ASP A 168 -3.24 -9.86 -29.50
N VAL A 169 -2.21 -10.60 -29.08
CA VAL A 169 -1.31 -11.32 -30.00
C VAL A 169 -1.77 -12.78 -30.03
N HIS A 170 -2.31 -13.18 -31.18
CA HIS A 170 -2.69 -14.56 -31.43
C HIS A 170 -1.44 -15.44 -31.55
N HIS A 171 -1.45 -16.59 -30.87
CA HIS A 171 -0.38 -17.58 -30.94
C HIS A 171 -0.78 -18.65 -31.95
N THR A 172 0.12 -19.04 -32.84
CA THR A 172 -0.09 -20.19 -33.75
C THR A 172 -0.21 -21.53 -33.03
N LYS A 173 0.31 -21.59 -31.80
CA LYS A 173 0.19 -22.73 -30.90
C LYS A 173 -0.44 -22.29 -29.58
N ALA A 174 -1.36 -23.09 -29.06
CA ALA A 174 -2.05 -22.73 -27.83
C ALA A 174 -1.06 -22.68 -26.65
N PHE A 175 -1.13 -21.62 -25.84
CA PHE A 175 -0.15 -21.40 -24.77
C PHE A 175 -0.12 -22.52 -23.72
N ASN A 176 -1.25 -23.18 -23.46
CA ASN A 176 -1.32 -24.32 -22.55
C ASN A 176 -0.45 -25.50 -23.04
N GLU A 177 -0.35 -25.69 -24.36
CA GLU A 177 0.53 -26.71 -24.95
C GLU A 177 1.99 -26.32 -24.77
N ILE A 178 2.34 -25.06 -25.08
CA ILE A 178 3.72 -24.55 -24.88
C ILE A 178 4.14 -24.73 -23.42
N ARG A 179 3.27 -24.38 -22.47
CA ARG A 179 3.49 -24.57 -21.04
C ARG A 179 3.72 -26.05 -20.70
N ASP A 180 2.84 -26.93 -21.16
CA ASP A 180 2.90 -28.36 -20.81
C ASP A 180 4.13 -29.04 -21.42
N GLU A 181 4.55 -28.62 -22.61
CA GLU A 181 5.81 -29.03 -23.24
C GLU A 181 7.02 -28.54 -22.46
N SER A 182 7.04 -27.27 -22.03
CA SER A 182 8.11 -26.74 -21.20
C SER A 182 8.24 -27.47 -19.86
N ILE A 183 7.11 -27.85 -19.23
CA ILE A 183 7.11 -28.65 -18.00
C ILE A 183 7.69 -30.05 -18.26
N ALA A 184 7.26 -30.71 -19.34
CA ALA A 184 7.74 -32.04 -19.70
C ALA A 184 9.24 -32.05 -20.06
N GLU A 185 9.71 -31.03 -20.78
CA GLU A 185 11.11 -30.89 -21.21
C GLU A 185 12.06 -30.68 -20.03
N LEU A 186 11.62 -29.93 -19.01
CA LEU A 186 12.37 -29.78 -17.75
C LEU A 186 12.21 -30.98 -16.79
N GLY A 187 11.41 -31.99 -17.16
CA GLY A 187 11.16 -33.17 -16.33
C GLY A 187 10.37 -32.88 -15.05
N LEU A 188 9.59 -31.80 -15.04
CA LEU A 188 8.86 -31.35 -13.85
C LEU A 188 7.47 -31.97 -13.75
N LEU A 189 6.95 -32.09 -12.53
CA LEU A 189 5.55 -32.44 -12.30
C LEU A 189 4.64 -31.24 -12.56
N LYS A 190 3.47 -31.51 -13.15
CA LYS A 190 2.48 -30.47 -13.44
C LYS A 190 1.63 -30.16 -12.21
N HIS A 191 1.85 -28.99 -11.63
CA HIS A 191 1.06 -28.41 -10.56
C HIS A 191 0.19 -27.24 -11.07
N LYS A 192 -0.80 -26.85 -10.27
CA LYS A 192 -1.77 -25.80 -10.67
C LYS A 192 -1.34 -24.42 -10.21
N LYS A 193 -0.66 -24.32 -9.07
CA LYS A 193 -0.28 -23.03 -8.46
C LYS A 193 1.22 -22.82 -8.57
N VAL A 194 1.61 -21.55 -8.53
CA VAL A 194 3.03 -21.15 -8.53
C VAL A 194 3.72 -21.61 -7.24
N SER A 195 3.03 -21.57 -6.10
CA SER A 195 3.60 -21.98 -4.80
C SER A 195 3.88 -23.48 -4.68
N ASP A 196 3.41 -24.30 -5.62
CA ASP A 196 3.71 -25.73 -5.67
C ASP A 196 5.05 -26.01 -6.37
N TYR A 197 5.73 -24.98 -6.89
CA TYR A 197 7.05 -25.04 -7.51
C TYR A 197 8.09 -24.27 -6.68
N THR A 198 9.34 -24.68 -6.80
CA THR A 198 10.49 -23.92 -6.29
C THR A 198 10.74 -22.66 -7.12
N VAL A 199 11.47 -21.71 -6.55
CA VAL A 199 11.83 -20.46 -7.23
C VAL A 199 12.67 -20.74 -8.48
N GLU A 200 13.58 -21.71 -8.39
CA GLU A 200 14.48 -22.13 -9.45
C GLU A 200 13.74 -22.84 -10.60
N GLU A 201 12.76 -23.70 -10.28
CA GLU A 201 11.90 -24.35 -11.28
C GLU A 201 11.06 -23.32 -12.04
N ILE A 202 10.46 -22.36 -11.32
CA ILE A 202 9.70 -21.27 -11.95
C ILE A 202 10.62 -20.46 -12.86
N ALA A 203 11.80 -20.06 -12.39
CA ALA A 203 12.76 -19.30 -13.20
C ALA A 203 13.14 -20.05 -14.50
N SER A 204 13.38 -21.35 -14.40
CA SER A 204 13.72 -22.21 -15.54
C SER A 204 12.54 -22.33 -16.53
N LEU A 205 11.30 -22.47 -16.02
CA LEU A 205 10.09 -22.44 -16.86
C LEU A 205 9.92 -21.11 -17.58
N PHE A 206 10.19 -19.98 -16.91
CA PHE A 206 10.14 -18.66 -17.51
C PHE A 206 11.11 -18.52 -18.68
N GLU A 207 12.38 -18.90 -18.47
CA GLU A 207 13.40 -18.80 -19.52
C GLU A 207 13.10 -19.74 -20.70
N LEU A 208 12.68 -20.97 -20.43
CA LEU A 208 12.34 -21.90 -21.51
C LEU A 208 11.12 -21.43 -22.32
N ILE A 209 10.09 -20.89 -21.65
CA ILE A 209 8.93 -20.31 -22.34
C ILE A 209 9.37 -19.12 -23.18
N LYS A 210 10.23 -18.24 -22.66
CA LYS A 210 10.76 -17.09 -23.40
C LYS A 210 11.48 -17.56 -24.67
N GLN A 211 12.42 -18.49 -24.55
CA GLN A 211 13.16 -19.07 -25.68
C GLN A 211 12.24 -19.71 -26.72
N LYS A 212 11.21 -20.45 -26.30
CA LYS A 212 10.23 -21.02 -27.24
C LYS A 212 9.50 -19.92 -28.01
N HIS A 213 9.17 -18.79 -27.37
CA HIS A 213 8.47 -17.69 -28.04
C HIS A 213 9.34 -16.90 -29.03
N GLU A 214 10.67 -16.93 -28.92
CA GLU A 214 11.56 -16.32 -29.93
C GLU A 214 11.35 -16.94 -31.33
N ASN A 215 10.91 -18.19 -31.39
CA ASN A 215 10.68 -18.93 -32.62
C ASN A 215 9.19 -18.99 -33.03
N ILE A 216 8.28 -18.41 -32.24
CA ILE A 216 6.85 -18.46 -32.50
C ILE A 216 6.42 -17.15 -33.16
N LYS A 217 5.74 -17.26 -34.30
CA LYS A 217 5.15 -16.10 -34.96
C LYS A 217 3.87 -15.66 -34.23
N GLY A 218 3.82 -14.40 -33.83
CA GLY A 218 2.66 -13.78 -33.20
C GLY A 218 1.90 -12.88 -34.16
N TYR A 219 0.57 -12.95 -34.12
CA TYR A 219 -0.30 -12.16 -35.00
C TYR A 219 -1.14 -11.17 -34.20
N PRO A 220 -0.79 -9.87 -34.20
CA PRO A 220 -1.62 -8.83 -33.59
C PRO A 220 -3.02 -8.77 -34.18
N ILE A 221 -4.04 -9.04 -33.38
CA ILE A 221 -5.44 -9.08 -33.83
C ILE A 221 -6.33 -8.35 -32.81
N GLY A 222 -7.36 -7.67 -33.30
CA GLY A 222 -8.36 -7.04 -32.44
C GLY A 222 -9.07 -8.10 -31.58
N ARG A 223 -9.24 -7.84 -30.28
CA ARG A 223 -9.83 -8.81 -29.33
C ARG A 223 -11.16 -9.40 -29.78
N SER A 224 -12.01 -8.60 -30.43
CA SER A 224 -13.31 -9.08 -30.94
C SER A 224 -13.14 -10.09 -32.07
N LEU A 225 -12.25 -9.82 -33.02
CA LEU A 225 -11.93 -10.73 -34.13
C LEU A 225 -11.19 -11.98 -33.63
N HIS A 226 -10.33 -11.84 -32.63
CA HIS A 226 -9.65 -12.97 -32.00
C HIS A 226 -10.63 -13.97 -31.37
N LYS A 227 -11.69 -13.46 -30.71
CA LYS A 227 -12.77 -14.30 -30.19
C LYS A 227 -13.58 -14.96 -31.29
N GLU A 228 -13.87 -14.24 -32.37
CA GLU A 228 -14.61 -14.78 -33.51
C GLU A 228 -13.81 -15.87 -34.23
N PHE A 229 -12.51 -15.68 -34.41
CA PHE A 229 -11.60 -16.70 -34.93
C PHE A 229 -11.68 -18.00 -34.12
N HIS A 230 -11.48 -17.92 -32.79
CA HIS A 230 -11.53 -19.11 -31.94
C HIS A 230 -12.94 -19.71 -31.80
N LYS A 231 -13.99 -18.95 -32.07
CA LYS A 231 -15.36 -19.47 -32.15
C LYS A 231 -15.57 -20.32 -33.41
N GLN A 232 -14.90 -19.99 -34.50
CA GLN A 232 -14.99 -20.71 -35.78
C GLN A 232 -14.04 -21.92 -35.83
N TYR A 233 -12.77 -21.74 -35.47
CA TYR A 233 -11.71 -22.74 -35.65
C TYR A 233 -11.32 -23.46 -34.36
N GLY A 234 -11.86 -23.05 -33.21
CA GLY A 234 -11.54 -23.63 -31.90
C GLY A 234 -10.24 -23.13 -31.28
N VAL A 235 -9.90 -23.64 -30.09
CA VAL A 235 -8.75 -23.17 -29.28
C VAL A 235 -7.40 -23.64 -29.85
N HIS A 236 -7.40 -24.78 -30.54
CA HIS A 236 -6.20 -25.41 -31.11
C HIS A 236 -6.07 -25.14 -32.62
N ALA A 237 -6.60 -24.00 -33.08
CA ALA A 237 -6.52 -23.60 -34.47
C ALA A 237 -5.07 -23.41 -34.92
N THR A 238 -4.78 -23.89 -36.12
CA THR A 238 -3.45 -23.89 -36.74
C THR A 238 -3.16 -22.56 -37.44
N GLU A 239 -1.91 -22.39 -37.88
CA GLU A 239 -1.53 -21.24 -38.71
C GLU A 239 -2.33 -21.21 -40.03
N SER A 240 -2.58 -22.37 -40.65
CA SER A 240 -3.40 -22.48 -41.86
C SER A 240 -4.83 -22.00 -41.64
N ASP A 241 -5.43 -22.32 -40.49
CA ASP A 241 -6.77 -21.85 -40.12
C ASP A 241 -6.82 -20.32 -40.01
N PHE A 242 -5.75 -19.73 -39.44
CA PHE A 242 -5.64 -18.27 -39.30
C PHE A 242 -5.46 -17.57 -40.65
N GLU A 243 -4.66 -18.14 -41.55
CA GLU A 243 -4.53 -17.64 -42.92
C GLU A 243 -5.85 -17.74 -43.70
N GLU A 244 -6.59 -18.84 -43.54
CA GLU A 244 -7.92 -19.00 -44.11
C GLU A 244 -8.89 -17.95 -43.57
N PHE A 245 -8.88 -17.70 -42.26
CA PHE A 245 -9.71 -16.67 -41.64
C PHE A 245 -9.45 -15.27 -42.21
N ILE A 246 -8.17 -14.91 -42.44
CA ILE A 246 -7.81 -13.63 -43.06
C ILE A 246 -8.34 -13.54 -44.49
N ARG A 247 -8.18 -14.59 -45.30
CA ARG A 247 -8.70 -14.62 -46.68
C ARG A 247 -10.21 -14.44 -46.70
N ASN A 248 -10.92 -15.23 -45.90
CA ASN A 248 -12.38 -15.18 -45.79
C ASN A 248 -12.89 -13.81 -45.31
N TYR A 249 -12.13 -13.12 -44.44
CA TYR A 249 -12.47 -11.77 -43.99
C TYR A 249 -12.33 -10.75 -45.12
N ASN A 250 -11.22 -10.79 -45.85
CA ASN A 250 -10.93 -9.85 -46.93
C ASN A 250 -11.90 -10.03 -48.12
N GLU A 251 -12.28 -11.26 -48.45
CA GLU A 251 -13.28 -11.54 -49.49
C GLU A 251 -14.65 -10.96 -49.12
N LYS A 252 -15.04 -11.03 -47.84
CA LYS A 252 -16.30 -10.45 -47.37
C LYS A 252 -16.31 -8.92 -47.44
N GLU A 253 -15.20 -8.28 -47.05
CA GLU A 253 -15.08 -6.81 -47.16
C GLU A 253 -15.01 -6.34 -48.62
N ALA A 254 -14.44 -7.13 -49.55
CA ALA A 254 -14.35 -6.78 -50.96
C ALA A 254 -15.71 -6.82 -51.71
N VAL A 255 -16.72 -7.49 -51.15
CA VAL A 255 -18.07 -7.61 -51.71
C VAL A 255 -19.02 -6.54 -51.17
N VAL A 256 -18.58 -5.74 -50.18
CA VAL A 256 -19.33 -4.65 -49.53
C VAL A 256 -18.86 -3.29 -50.05
#